data_AF-A0A2D8PTV8-F1
#
_entry.id   AF-A0A2D8PTV8-F1
#
_cell.length_a   1.000
_cell.length_b   1.000
_cell.length_c   1.000
_cell.angle_alpha   90.00
_cell.angle_beta   90.00
_cell.angle_gamma   90.00
#
_symmetry.space_group_name_H-M   'P 1'
#
loop_
_entity.id
_entity.type
_entity.pdbx_description
1 polymer ?
#
loop_
_entity_poly.entity_id
_entity_poly.type
_entity_poly.pdbx_seq_one_letter_code
_entity_poly.pdbx_strand_id
1 'polypeptide(L)'
;MTSWMVGIDTGGTFTDLIAFEVDTGELRVAKVSSEQDDPSGAVIAALEDLFATGVAPGEISSLVHGTTVATNAILEGKGVKTGLLITDGFRAVYEARGWAQPEATDLIDPFYRKPPLLAPQSLTHGIPGRMDYQGNELAPLDEDAVRSAARSLKEEG
;
A
#
# COMPACT_ATOMS: atom_id res chain seq x y z
N MET A 1 9.75 -32.69 -11.98
CA MET A 1 10.46 -31.41 -12.03
C MET A 1 10.50 -30.95 -10.60
N THR A 2 11.68 -30.74 -10.05
CA THR A 2 11.88 -30.13 -8.74
C THR A 2 11.08 -28.84 -8.68
N SER A 3 10.31 -28.65 -7.61
CA SER A 3 9.33 -27.57 -7.49
C SER A 3 9.63 -26.79 -6.22
N TRP A 4 10.18 -25.60 -6.39
CA TRP A 4 10.50 -24.70 -5.29
C TRP A 4 9.40 -23.67 -5.07
N MET A 5 8.94 -23.56 -3.83
CA MET A 5 8.11 -22.47 -3.35
C MET A 5 8.99 -21.48 -2.59
N VAL A 6 9.00 -20.22 -3.02
CA VAL A 6 9.85 -19.19 -2.45
C VAL A 6 9.00 -18.11 -1.79
N GLY A 7 9.30 -17.81 -0.53
CA GLY A 7 8.77 -16.67 0.20
C GLY A 7 9.88 -15.66 0.47
N ILE A 8 9.61 -14.38 0.24
CA ILE A 8 10.52 -13.27 0.51
C ILE A 8 9.81 -12.27 1.40
N ASP A 9 10.46 -11.80 2.47
CA ASP A 9 9.98 -10.69 3.31
C ASP A 9 11.01 -9.57 3.32
N THR A 10 10.61 -8.39 2.84
CA THR A 10 11.45 -7.20 2.84
C THR A 10 11.13 -6.33 4.07
N GLY A 11 12.05 -6.37 5.05
CA GLY A 11 12.01 -5.58 6.28
C GLY A 11 12.81 -4.28 6.20
N GLY A 12 12.94 -3.60 7.35
CA GLY A 12 13.74 -2.37 7.46
C GLY A 12 15.25 -2.60 7.56
N THR A 13 15.69 -3.76 8.03
CA THR A 13 17.11 -4.08 8.23
C THR A 13 17.59 -5.22 7.34
N PHE A 14 16.78 -6.27 7.19
CA PHE A 14 17.13 -7.45 6.41
C PHE A 14 15.97 -7.86 5.50
N THR A 15 16.33 -8.39 4.34
CA THR A 15 15.41 -9.10 3.45
C THR A 15 15.67 -10.58 3.65
N ASP A 16 14.62 -11.29 4.03
CA ASP A 16 14.66 -12.71 4.35
C ASP A 16 14.00 -13.50 3.21
N LEU A 17 14.68 -14.53 2.72
CA LEU A 17 14.15 -15.46 1.73
C LEU A 17 14.14 -16.87 2.33
N ILE A 18 13.01 -17.56 2.16
CA ILE A 18 12.87 -18.99 2.46
C ILE A 18 12.42 -19.69 1.18
N ALA A 19 13.17 -20.70 0.74
CA ALA A 19 12.82 -21.57 -0.37
C ALA A 19 12.55 -22.98 0.18
N PHE A 20 11.42 -23.55 -0.21
CA PHE A 20 10.98 -24.88 0.18
C PHE A 20 10.80 -25.75 -1.07
N GLU A 21 11.50 -26.88 -1.13
CA GLU A 21 11.35 -27.86 -2.20
C GLU A 21 10.24 -28.85 -1.82
N VAL A 22 9.24 -28.94 -2.68
CA VAL A 22 7.96 -29.60 -2.36
C VAL A 22 8.08 -31.13 -2.26
N ASP A 23 8.95 -31.76 -3.05
CA ASP A 23 9.03 -33.22 -3.14
C ASP A 23 9.92 -33.83 -2.05
N THR A 24 11.01 -33.13 -1.71
CA THR A 24 12.06 -33.56 -0.78
C THR A 24 11.90 -32.96 0.61
N GLY A 25 11.17 -31.85 0.73
CA GLY A 25 11.06 -31.07 1.95
C GLY A 25 12.32 -30.26 2.27
N GLU A 26 13.24 -30.10 1.31
CA GLU A 26 14.45 -29.31 1.49
C GLU A 26 14.12 -27.84 1.74
N LEU A 27 14.83 -27.22 2.68
CA LEU A 27 14.72 -25.80 2.98
C LEU A 27 16.05 -25.09 2.69
N ARG A 28 15.97 -23.97 1.98
CA ARG A 28 17.08 -23.03 1.78
C ARG A 28 16.68 -21.66 2.26
N VAL A 29 17.65 -20.94 2.81
CA VAL A 29 17.44 -19.61 3.38
C VAL A 29 18.52 -18.69 2.85
N ALA A 30 18.14 -17.49 2.45
CA ALA A 30 19.04 -16.38 2.20
C ALA A 30 18.63 -15.20 3.08
N LYS A 31 19.61 -14.47 3.59
CA LYS A 31 19.39 -13.27 4.40
C LYS A 31 20.37 -12.22 3.95
N VAL A 32 19.85 -11.15 3.36
CA VAL A 32 20.65 -10.05 2.83
C VAL A 32 20.29 -8.75 3.53
N SER A 33 21.23 -7.81 3.58
CA SER A 33 20.97 -6.47 4.11
C SER A 33 19.90 -5.80 3.26
N SER A 34 18.92 -5.15 3.89
CA SER A 34 17.96 -4.32 3.15
C SER A 34 18.59 -3.00 2.74
N GLU A 35 18.18 -2.50 1.59
CA GLU A 35 18.47 -1.15 1.13
C GLU A 35 17.18 -0.33 1.23
N GLN A 36 17.22 0.78 1.99
CA GLN A 36 16.03 1.59 2.22
C GLN A 36 15.61 2.37 0.96
N ASP A 37 16.59 2.76 0.14
CA ASP A 37 16.36 3.57 -1.06
C ASP A 37 15.95 2.71 -2.28
N ASP A 38 16.37 1.45 -2.33
CA ASP A 38 15.94 0.47 -3.33
C ASP A 38 15.71 -0.93 -2.74
N PRO A 39 14.52 -1.18 -2.15
CA PRO A 39 14.18 -2.48 -1.60
C PRO A 39 14.21 -3.62 -2.64
N SER A 40 14.12 -3.30 -3.93
CA SER A 40 14.14 -4.29 -5.02
C SER A 40 15.52 -4.93 -5.16
N GLY A 41 16.60 -4.18 -4.92
CA GLY A 41 17.97 -4.68 -4.97
C GLY A 41 18.20 -5.82 -3.98
N ALA A 42 17.69 -5.69 -2.75
CA ALA A 42 17.80 -6.72 -1.72
C ALA A 42 17.01 -8.00 -2.10
N VAL A 43 15.85 -7.87 -2.72
CA VAL A 43 15.07 -9.02 -3.21
C VAL A 43 15.85 -9.78 -4.29
N ILE A 44 16.47 -9.06 -5.24
CA ILE A 44 17.28 -9.65 -6.31
C ILE A 44 18.50 -10.36 -5.72
N ALA A 45 19.23 -9.72 -4.80
CA ALA A 45 20.40 -10.31 -4.15
C ALA A 45 20.05 -11.61 -3.41
N ALA A 46 18.92 -11.66 -2.70
CA ALA A 46 18.47 -12.88 -2.02
C ALA A 46 18.16 -14.03 -3.00
N LEU A 47 17.58 -13.71 -4.17
CA LEU A 47 17.33 -14.68 -5.24
C LEU A 47 18.64 -15.16 -5.88
N GLU A 48 19.62 -14.27 -6.09
CA GLU A 48 20.94 -14.63 -6.60
C GLU A 48 21.68 -15.57 -5.64
N ASP A 49 21.62 -15.31 -4.33
CA ASP A 49 22.14 -16.22 -3.30
C ASP A 49 21.47 -17.60 -3.37
N LEU A 50 20.14 -17.66 -3.56
CA LEU A 50 19.43 -18.92 -3.76
C LEU A 50 19.91 -19.64 -5.03
N PHE A 51 20.06 -18.92 -6.16
CA PHE A 51 20.52 -19.52 -7.42
C PHE A 51 21.97 -20.04 -7.31
N ALA A 52 22.82 -19.37 -6.55
CA ALA A 52 24.18 -19.83 -6.27
C ALA A 52 24.23 -21.18 -5.51
N THR A 53 23.13 -21.58 -4.85
CA THR A 53 23.00 -22.92 -4.26
C THR A 53 22.62 -24.02 -5.27
N GLY A 54 22.44 -23.66 -6.55
CA GLY A 54 22.13 -24.59 -7.63
C GLY A 54 20.63 -24.76 -7.93
N VAL A 55 19.74 -23.99 -7.30
CA VAL A 55 18.33 -23.90 -7.76
C VAL A 55 18.30 -23.13 -9.07
N ALA A 56 17.74 -23.71 -10.13
CA ALA A 56 17.51 -22.98 -11.36
C ALA A 56 16.23 -22.12 -11.27
N PRO A 57 16.20 -20.90 -11.85
CA PRO A 57 15.01 -20.05 -11.83
C PRO A 57 13.74 -20.73 -12.35
N GLY A 58 13.87 -21.62 -13.34
CA GLY A 58 12.75 -22.38 -13.92
C GLY A 58 12.19 -23.48 -13.00
N GLU A 59 12.84 -23.77 -11.88
CA GLU A 59 12.35 -24.73 -10.86
C GLU A 59 11.48 -24.05 -9.79
N ILE A 60 11.42 -22.71 -9.76
CA ILE A 60 10.53 -21.97 -8.88
C ILE A 60 9.11 -22.00 -9.45
N SER A 61 8.20 -22.69 -8.75
CA SER A 61 6.80 -22.81 -9.14
C SER A 61 5.91 -21.72 -8.53
N SER A 62 6.35 -21.10 -7.44
CA SER A 62 5.64 -20.02 -6.76
C SER A 62 6.61 -19.06 -6.07
N LEU A 63 6.35 -17.76 -6.18
CA LEU A 63 7.04 -16.70 -5.47
C LEU A 63 6.02 -15.85 -4.71
N VAL A 64 6.19 -15.71 -3.41
CA VAL A 64 5.39 -14.84 -2.55
C VAL A 64 6.29 -13.75 -1.98
N HIS A 65 5.94 -12.49 -2.24
CA HIS A 65 6.67 -11.33 -1.71
C HIS A 65 5.84 -10.60 -0.66
N GLY A 66 6.29 -10.65 0.58
CA GLY A 66 5.86 -9.80 1.68
C GLY A 66 6.79 -8.59 1.80
N THR A 67 6.22 -7.45 2.16
CA THR A 67 7.02 -6.25 2.42
C THR A 67 6.37 -5.38 3.47
N THR A 68 7.20 -4.71 4.26
CA THR A 68 6.78 -3.70 5.25
C THR A 68 6.85 -2.27 4.71
N VAL A 69 7.32 -2.06 3.47
CA VAL A 69 7.53 -0.73 2.87
C VAL A 69 6.26 0.11 2.86
N ALA A 70 5.13 -0.47 2.41
CA ALA A 70 3.86 0.26 2.33
C ALA A 70 3.33 0.69 3.70
N THR A 71 3.39 -0.21 4.69
CA THR A 71 2.94 0.08 6.05
C THR A 71 3.82 1.14 6.71
N ASN A 72 5.15 1.03 6.56
CA ASN A 72 6.08 2.01 7.10
C ASN A 72 5.92 3.38 6.42
N ALA A 73 5.66 3.43 5.11
CA ALA A 73 5.39 4.69 4.42
C ALA A 73 4.16 5.42 5.00
N ILE A 74 3.11 4.69 5.39
CA ILE A 74 1.93 5.26 6.05
C ILE A 74 2.26 5.72 7.47
N LEU A 75 2.93 4.88 8.27
CA LEU A 75 3.27 5.18 9.67
C LEU A 75 4.24 6.37 9.80
N GLU A 76 5.21 6.47 8.89
CA GLU A 76 6.22 7.53 8.87
C GLU A 76 5.76 8.78 8.09
N GLY A 77 4.57 8.73 7.48
CA GLY A 77 4.06 9.82 6.64
C GLY A 77 4.89 10.09 5.39
N LYS A 78 5.67 9.10 4.91
CA LYS A 78 6.51 9.17 3.70
C LYS A 78 5.72 8.90 2.41
N GLY A 79 4.53 9.50 2.32
CA GLY A 79 3.69 9.44 1.13
C GLY A 79 4.04 10.54 0.11
N VAL A 80 3.35 10.50 -1.02
CA VAL A 80 3.37 11.62 -1.99
C VAL A 80 2.24 12.60 -1.67
N LYS A 81 2.42 13.86 -2.09
CA LYS A 81 1.35 14.85 -2.06
C LYS A 81 0.15 14.30 -2.84
N THR A 82 -1.01 14.28 -2.20
CA THR A 82 -2.20 13.61 -2.73
C THR A 82 -3.41 14.54 -2.67
N GLY A 83 -4.12 14.64 -3.80
CA GLY A 83 -5.44 15.28 -3.86
C GLY A 83 -6.57 14.25 -3.88
N LEU A 84 -7.72 14.63 -3.33
CA LEU A 84 -8.91 13.77 -3.23
C LEU A 84 -10.08 14.38 -4.01
N LEU A 85 -10.66 13.60 -4.92
CA LEU A 85 -11.95 13.90 -5.53
C LEU A 85 -13.03 13.08 -4.81
N ILE A 86 -14.06 13.74 -4.30
CA ILE A 86 -15.15 13.12 -3.54
C ILE A 86 -16.49 13.67 -4.03
N THR A 87 -17.59 12.96 -3.81
CA THR A 87 -18.93 13.47 -4.13
C THR A 87 -19.16 14.84 -3.51
N ASP A 88 -19.71 15.77 -4.29
CA ASP A 88 -19.99 17.10 -3.81
C ASP A 88 -20.93 17.09 -2.58
N GLY A 89 -20.64 17.95 -1.61
CA GLY A 89 -21.29 17.95 -0.30
C GLY A 89 -20.79 16.89 0.70
N PHE A 90 -19.91 15.96 0.30
CA PHE A 90 -19.44 14.86 1.18
C PHE A 90 -17.99 15.03 1.69
N ARG A 91 -17.33 16.15 1.43
CA ARG A 91 -15.95 16.43 1.88
C ARG A 91 -15.74 16.22 3.39
N ALA A 92 -16.74 16.56 4.19
CA ALA A 92 -16.71 16.41 5.65
C ALA A 92 -16.66 14.94 6.11
N VAL A 93 -17.12 13.98 5.31
CA VAL A 93 -17.08 12.55 5.68
C VAL A 93 -15.63 12.08 5.85
N TYR A 94 -14.73 12.55 4.98
CA TYR A 94 -13.32 12.19 5.04
C TYR A 94 -12.62 12.71 6.30
N GLU A 95 -13.00 13.90 6.78
CA GLU A 95 -12.50 14.46 8.04
C GLU A 95 -13.18 13.85 9.27
N ALA A 96 -14.47 13.53 9.15
CA ALA A 96 -15.22 12.86 10.19
C ALA A 96 -14.64 11.47 10.49
N ARG A 97 -14.13 10.74 9.48
CA ARG A 97 -13.52 9.40 9.60
C ARG A 97 -14.34 8.49 10.49
N GLY A 98 -15.65 8.40 10.21
CA GLY A 98 -16.63 7.76 11.09
C GLY A 98 -16.04 6.53 11.79
N TRP A 99 -15.93 6.60 13.12
CA TRP A 99 -15.32 5.59 14.00
C TRP A 99 -13.78 5.58 14.14
N ALA A 100 -13.08 6.69 13.87
CA ALA A 100 -11.70 6.85 14.34
C ALA A 100 -11.67 6.83 15.88
N GLN A 101 -11.36 5.66 16.45
CA GLN A 101 -11.25 5.46 17.89
C GLN A 101 -9.88 5.94 18.39
N PRO A 102 -9.79 6.50 19.61
CA PRO A 102 -8.53 6.91 20.22
C PRO A 102 -7.56 5.74 20.36
N GLU A 103 -8.02 4.66 21.00
CA GLU A 103 -7.34 3.39 21.16
C GLU A 103 -8.36 2.24 21.21
N ALA A 104 -7.90 0.99 21.08
CA ALA A 104 -8.76 -0.20 21.13
C ALA A 104 -9.49 -0.40 22.47
N THR A 105 -9.00 0.19 23.57
CA THR A 105 -9.55 0.04 24.93
C THR A 105 -10.31 1.25 25.44
N ASP A 106 -10.04 2.46 24.92
CA ASP A 106 -10.66 3.70 25.39
C ASP A 106 -11.62 4.26 24.33
N LEU A 107 -12.89 3.90 24.49
CA LEU A 107 -13.96 4.30 23.57
C LEU A 107 -14.31 5.80 23.64
N ILE A 108 -13.88 6.50 24.69
CA ILE A 108 -14.17 7.92 24.92
C ILE A 108 -12.92 8.62 25.47
N ASP A 109 -12.17 9.31 24.60
CA ASP A 109 -11.12 10.24 24.98
C ASP A 109 -11.43 11.65 24.43
N PRO A 110 -11.79 12.63 25.28
CA PRO A 110 -12.08 14.00 24.84
C PRO A 110 -10.83 14.77 24.40
N PHE A 111 -9.63 14.27 24.66
CA PHE A 111 -8.36 14.86 24.23
C PHE A 111 -7.80 14.22 22.96
N TYR A 112 -8.49 13.22 22.40
CA TYR A 112 -8.06 12.53 21.20
C TYR A 112 -7.87 13.50 20.02
N ARG A 113 -6.69 13.45 19.42
CA ARG A 113 -6.37 14.17 18.19
C ARG A 113 -6.26 13.18 17.06
N LYS A 114 -7.13 13.31 16.06
CA LYS A 114 -7.07 12.50 14.84
C LYS A 114 -5.72 12.73 14.14
N PRO A 115 -5.08 11.67 13.62
CA PRO A 115 -3.91 11.85 12.76
C PRO A 115 -4.22 12.76 11.57
N PRO A 116 -3.24 13.48 11.01
CA PRO A 116 -3.42 14.29 9.80
C PRO A 116 -4.08 13.51 8.65
N LEU A 117 -4.79 14.21 7.76
CA LEU A 117 -5.35 13.62 6.55
C LEU A 117 -4.25 13.32 5.53
N LEU A 118 -4.38 12.20 4.81
CA LEU A 118 -3.48 11.89 3.69
C LEU A 118 -3.64 12.91 2.56
N ALA A 119 -4.87 13.35 2.31
CA ALA A 119 -5.18 14.49 1.46
C ALA A 119 -5.78 15.62 2.32
N PRO A 120 -5.10 16.75 2.54
CA PRO A 120 -5.69 17.86 3.30
C PRO A 120 -6.98 18.36 2.64
N GLN A 121 -7.87 18.99 3.43
CA GLN A 121 -9.11 19.56 2.88
C GLN A 121 -8.86 20.59 1.78
N SER A 122 -7.72 21.31 1.82
CA SER A 122 -7.32 22.23 0.75
C SER A 122 -7.11 21.53 -0.60
N LEU A 123 -6.69 20.25 -0.58
CA LEU A 123 -6.50 19.40 -1.77
C LEU A 123 -7.69 18.44 -1.98
N THR A 124 -8.85 18.73 -1.41
CA THR A 124 -10.05 17.90 -1.54
C THR A 124 -11.13 18.66 -2.29
N HIS A 125 -11.57 18.14 -3.45
CA HIS A 125 -12.61 18.75 -4.27
C HIS A 125 -13.89 17.91 -4.29
N GLY A 126 -15.03 18.59 -4.14
CA GLY A 126 -16.35 18.01 -4.36
C GLY A 126 -16.66 17.95 -5.86
N ILE A 127 -17.12 16.80 -6.34
CA ILE A 127 -17.50 16.56 -7.73
C ILE A 127 -19.01 16.32 -7.81
N PRO A 128 -19.76 17.11 -8.62
CA PRO A 128 -21.17 16.86 -8.88
C PRO A 128 -21.39 15.50 -9.56
N GLY A 129 -22.41 14.79 -9.11
CA GLY A 129 -22.75 13.46 -9.55
C GLY A 129 -23.21 12.59 -8.38
N ARG A 130 -24.15 11.69 -8.59
CA ARG A 130 -24.73 10.88 -7.51
C ARG A 130 -25.22 9.54 -8.02
N MET A 131 -24.87 8.50 -7.26
CA MET A 131 -25.40 7.15 -7.40
C MET A 131 -26.12 6.75 -6.11
N ASP A 132 -27.19 5.97 -6.24
CA ASP A 132 -27.85 5.35 -5.09
C ASP A 132 -27.15 4.05 -4.65
N TYR A 133 -27.64 3.42 -3.59
CA TYR A 133 -27.06 2.18 -3.05
C TYR A 133 -27.28 0.94 -3.94
N GLN A 134 -28.17 1.03 -4.94
CA GLN A 134 -28.43 -0.04 -5.91
C GLN A 134 -27.60 0.12 -7.18
N GLY A 135 -26.84 1.22 -7.31
CA GLY A 135 -26.04 1.54 -8.48
C GLY A 135 -26.77 2.40 -9.52
N ASN A 136 -27.99 2.88 -9.24
CA ASN A 136 -28.69 3.76 -10.17
C ASN A 136 -28.15 5.19 -10.09
N GLU A 137 -28.00 5.82 -11.25
CA GLU A 137 -27.61 7.22 -11.33
C GLU A 137 -28.78 8.13 -10.92
N LEU A 138 -28.58 8.91 -9.85
CA LEU A 138 -29.54 9.92 -9.38
C LEU A 138 -29.26 11.30 -9.98
N ALA A 139 -27.97 11.57 -10.24
CA ALA A 139 -27.52 12.76 -10.94
C ALA A 139 -26.27 12.39 -11.76
N PRO A 140 -26.19 12.78 -13.04
CA PRO A 140 -25.06 12.44 -13.89
C PRO A 140 -23.76 13.05 -13.36
N LEU A 141 -22.66 12.32 -13.56
CA LEU A 141 -21.32 12.82 -13.25
C LEU A 141 -21.01 14.05 -14.12
N ASP A 142 -20.58 15.14 -13.48
CA ASP A 142 -20.05 16.29 -14.21
C ASP A 142 -18.57 16.04 -14.56
N GLU A 143 -18.33 15.54 -15.77
CA GLU A 143 -16.99 15.26 -16.27
C GLU A 143 -16.11 16.52 -16.39
N ASP A 144 -16.69 17.67 -16.67
CA ASP A 144 -15.94 18.93 -16.82
C ASP A 144 -15.46 19.43 -15.46
N ALA A 145 -16.27 19.24 -14.41
CA ALA A 145 -15.87 19.47 -13.04
C ALA A 145 -14.72 18.53 -12.62
N VAL A 146 -14.78 17.23 -12.96
CA VAL A 146 -13.68 16.28 -12.71
C VAL A 146 -12.39 16.76 -13.35
N ARG A 147 -12.42 17.10 -14.64
CA ARG A 147 -11.24 17.54 -15.39
C ARG A 147 -10.67 18.84 -14.81
N SER A 148 -11.53 19.76 -14.39
CA SER A 148 -11.11 21.03 -13.80
C SER A 148 -10.47 20.84 -12.42
N ALA A 149 -11.06 19.99 -11.57
CA ALA A 149 -10.49 19.66 -10.27
C ALA A 149 -9.13 18.94 -10.41
N ALA A 150 -9.01 18.00 -11.36
CA ALA A 150 -7.74 17.32 -11.63
C ALA A 150 -6.64 18.27 -12.11
N ARG A 151 -6.98 19.26 -12.94
CA ARG A 151 -6.04 20.32 -13.35
C ARG A 151 -5.61 21.18 -12.16
N SER A 152 -6.56 21.63 -11.34
CA SER A 152 -6.29 22.42 -10.13
C SER A 152 -5.34 21.67 -9.20
N LEU A 153 -5.60 20.39 -8.92
CA LEU A 153 -4.75 19.57 -8.07
C LEU A 153 -3.34 19.44 -8.65
N LYS A 154 -3.22 19.20 -9.96
CA LYS A 154 -1.92 19.13 -10.63
C LYS A 154 -1.13 20.43 -10.54
N GLU A 155 -1.79 21.58 -10.60
CA GLU A 155 -1.14 22.89 -10.42
C GLU A 155 -0.64 23.09 -8.98
N GLU A 156 -1.29 22.46 -8.00
CA GLU A 156 -0.84 22.45 -6.61
C GLU A 156 0.31 21.46 -6.36
N GLY A 157 0.60 20.54 -7.29
CA GLY A 157 1.69 19.56 -7.23
C GLY A 157 1.27 18.21 -6.66
#